data_AF-A0A9D8GBQ3-F1
#
_entry.id   AF-A0A9D8GBQ3-F1
#
_cell.length_a   1.000
_cell.length_b   1.000
_cell.length_c   1.000
_cell.angle_alpha   90.00
_cell.angle_beta   90.00
_cell.angle_gamma   90.00
#
_symmetry.space_group_name_H-M   'P 1'
#
loop_
_entity.id
_entity.type
_entity.pdbx_description
1 polymer ?
#
loop_
_entity_poly.entity_id
_entity_poly.type
_entity_poly.pdbx_seq_one_letter_code
_entity_poly.pdbx_strand_id
1 'polypeptide(L)'
;PLIFSSSHATELTEPLAAAEALIEKAGNATNDEIRLAHLGQLRDLPGLSKSLTSDTLKMITVVDRWLHDRQLTYFGREIGRKREYDFQIAANSPLYPLTHIYRGRMLTWYALESGNVWKDPETRDDFLGSARRSFQKAAKAFPKNKIVHMYLGRAIPPTKLYAACRAAPAWANSQREALERLADIVEWWIDNRMRENGEFGGGWGDDCEMWRWWVPVLIAFDDPKITQTQARFSQAILSASHMAHGYTTIMSDVEHTAEDSADAITPMMHLEPDNDQWSKRALRLADLMETLWTGKNERGFLQFKSTYFTADKVSTRTQQACDTVYHPRAIQPALIYWQRTRDERLTRLVASWMDTWVDAAARAERGKPAGVLPTAIHWPDGGIGGVGKNWWDPENHSERTLYLFPSAMSMMMHTLLLTYQMTGQEKYLAPIRSMAAIRLKYLKAPPRNPPQPGSEAWCAARMGSLTSVVAKYRLLTGSGEFDGLLGREMHPYVQLRLQGKRQPLVKALNDNAAALRINFPGYTSEVRYTDRVLRFPTLFGEKGILGKSVKAIREPDTDLL
;
A
#
# COMPACT_ATOMS: atom_id res chain seq x y z
N PRO A 1 -10.23 -69.93 -31.17
CA PRO A 1 -10.34 -68.49 -31.48
C PRO A 1 -10.06 -67.65 -30.22
N LEU A 2 -8.80 -67.26 -30.08
CA LEU A 2 -8.28 -66.34 -29.07
C LEU A 2 -8.64 -64.90 -29.50
N ILE A 3 -9.10 -64.07 -28.56
CA ILE A 3 -9.00 -62.62 -28.68
C ILE A 3 -8.30 -62.11 -27.41
N PHE A 4 -7.03 -61.76 -27.58
CA PHE A 4 -6.21 -61.08 -26.58
C PHE A 4 -6.65 -59.61 -26.46
N SER A 5 -6.93 -59.17 -25.23
CA SER A 5 -6.97 -57.75 -24.86
C SER A 5 -5.61 -57.41 -24.23
N SER A 6 -4.70 -56.77 -24.97
CA SER A 6 -3.43 -56.28 -24.44
C SER A 6 -3.59 -54.88 -23.85
N SER A 7 -3.73 -54.80 -22.53
CA SER A 7 -3.44 -53.57 -21.78
C SER A 7 -1.92 -53.46 -21.61
N HIS A 8 -1.25 -52.68 -22.46
CA HIS A 8 0.12 -52.25 -22.21
C HIS A 8 0.11 -51.14 -21.16
N ALA A 9 0.23 -51.51 -19.89
CA ALA A 9 0.78 -50.62 -18.87
C ALA A 9 2.30 -50.65 -19.05
N THR A 10 2.86 -49.59 -19.63
CA THR A 10 4.31 -49.44 -19.81
C THR A 10 4.95 -49.29 -18.42
N GLU A 11 5.68 -50.31 -17.96
CA GLU A 11 6.53 -50.19 -16.77
C GLU A 11 7.59 -49.12 -17.02
N LEU A 12 7.55 -48.02 -16.24
CA LEU A 12 8.56 -46.97 -16.27
C LEU A 12 9.88 -47.56 -15.76
N THR A 13 11.00 -47.22 -16.40
CA THR A 13 12.32 -47.59 -15.89
C THR A 13 12.54 -46.96 -14.50
N GLU A 14 13.24 -47.65 -13.58
CA GLU A 14 13.48 -47.15 -12.22
C GLU A 14 13.99 -45.69 -12.15
N PRO A 15 14.92 -45.24 -13.03
CA PRO A 15 15.37 -43.85 -13.04
C PRO A 15 14.26 -42.84 -13.41
N LEU A 16 13.33 -43.24 -14.28
CA LEU A 16 12.22 -42.37 -14.72
C LEU A 16 11.16 -42.24 -13.62
N ALA A 17 10.83 -43.35 -12.95
CA ALA A 17 9.92 -43.33 -11.80
C ALA A 17 10.48 -42.49 -10.63
N ALA A 18 11.79 -42.59 -10.37
CA ALA A 18 12.47 -41.77 -9.36
C ALA A 18 12.46 -40.27 -9.72
N ALA A 19 12.67 -39.93 -11.00
CA ALA A 19 12.58 -38.56 -11.48
C ALA A 19 11.17 -37.97 -11.32
N GLU A 20 10.13 -38.71 -11.72
CA GLU A 20 8.74 -38.30 -11.57
C GLU A 20 8.36 -38.05 -10.10
N ALA A 21 8.81 -38.92 -9.19
CA ALA A 21 8.57 -38.75 -7.75
C ALA A 21 9.24 -37.48 -7.20
N LEU A 22 10.44 -37.13 -7.66
CA LEU A 22 11.13 -35.89 -7.27
C LEU A 22 10.43 -34.64 -7.83
N ILE A 23 9.92 -34.71 -9.07
CA ILE A 23 9.12 -33.64 -9.67
C ILE A 23 7.80 -33.45 -8.91
N GLU A 24 7.12 -34.53 -8.55
CA GLU A 24 5.90 -34.47 -7.74
C GLU A 24 6.19 -33.84 -6.36
N LYS A 25 7.29 -34.24 -5.70
CA LYS A 25 7.72 -33.65 -4.42
C LYS A 25 8.06 -32.17 -4.55
N ALA A 26 8.80 -31.78 -5.58
CA ALA A 26 9.13 -30.38 -5.86
C ALA A 26 7.85 -29.55 -6.10
N GLY A 27 6.92 -30.06 -6.90
CA GLY A 27 5.66 -29.38 -7.19
C GLY A 27 4.71 -29.30 -6.01
N ASN A 28 4.73 -30.28 -5.10
CA ASN A 28 3.91 -30.27 -3.87
C ASN A 28 4.64 -29.71 -2.64
N ALA A 29 5.86 -29.20 -2.80
CA ALA A 29 6.65 -28.61 -1.72
C ALA A 29 5.90 -27.46 -1.01
N THR A 30 6.06 -27.38 0.30
CA THR A 30 5.37 -26.40 1.15
C THR A 30 5.96 -24.99 1.08
N ASN A 31 7.21 -24.86 0.64
CA ASN A 31 7.90 -23.59 0.35
C ASN A 31 8.88 -23.78 -0.83
N ASP A 32 9.54 -22.69 -1.21
CA ASP A 32 10.46 -22.66 -2.36
C ASP A 32 11.83 -23.29 -2.03
N GLU A 33 12.28 -23.25 -0.77
CA GLU A 33 13.54 -23.86 -0.32
C GLU A 33 13.48 -25.39 -0.42
N ILE A 34 12.39 -26.01 0.02
CA ILE A 34 12.16 -27.46 -0.10
C ILE A 34 12.04 -27.84 -1.58
N ARG A 35 11.40 -26.99 -2.39
CA ARG A 35 11.33 -27.21 -3.85
C ARG A 35 12.71 -27.22 -4.47
N LEU A 36 13.56 -26.24 -4.13
CA LEU A 36 14.92 -26.16 -4.61
C LEU A 36 15.73 -27.40 -4.22
N ALA A 37 15.58 -27.88 -2.98
CA ALA A 37 16.25 -29.09 -2.52
C ALA A 37 15.84 -30.35 -3.32
N HIS A 38 14.54 -30.53 -3.61
CA HIS A 38 14.08 -31.64 -4.44
C HIS A 38 14.54 -31.54 -5.90
N LEU A 39 14.61 -30.33 -6.46
CA LEU A 39 15.19 -30.12 -7.78
C LEU A 39 16.69 -30.40 -7.80
N GLY A 40 17.42 -30.09 -6.72
CA GLY A 40 18.82 -30.49 -6.54
C GLY A 40 19.00 -32.00 -6.53
N GLN A 41 18.14 -32.72 -5.80
CA GLN A 41 18.11 -34.19 -5.83
C GLN A 41 17.82 -34.73 -7.24
N LEU A 42 16.92 -34.07 -7.98
CA LEU A 42 16.62 -34.44 -9.38
C LEU A 42 17.84 -34.23 -10.27
N ARG A 43 18.54 -33.09 -10.14
CA ARG A 43 19.78 -32.80 -10.89
C ARG A 43 20.83 -33.89 -10.69
N ASP A 44 20.94 -34.42 -9.48
CA ASP A 44 21.96 -35.39 -9.09
C ASP A 44 21.55 -36.85 -9.39
N LEU A 45 20.34 -37.08 -9.91
CA LEU A 45 19.85 -38.42 -10.25
C LEU A 45 20.56 -38.95 -11.51
N PRO A 46 21.17 -40.15 -11.47
CA PRO A 46 21.82 -40.73 -12.63
C PRO A 46 20.80 -41.19 -13.68
N GLY A 47 21.19 -41.19 -14.96
CA GLY A 47 20.37 -41.73 -16.05
C GLY A 47 19.27 -40.80 -16.58
N LEU A 48 19.27 -39.52 -16.18
CA LEU A 48 18.37 -38.53 -16.78
C LEU A 48 18.70 -38.26 -18.26
N SER A 49 17.66 -37.98 -19.05
CA SER A 49 17.85 -37.52 -20.42
C SER A 49 18.49 -36.12 -20.45
N LYS A 50 19.27 -35.82 -21.50
CA LYS A 50 19.93 -34.51 -21.66
C LYS A 50 18.95 -33.33 -21.59
N SER A 51 17.74 -33.50 -22.14
CA SER A 51 16.68 -32.49 -22.09
C SER A 51 16.18 -32.26 -20.67
N LEU A 52 15.89 -33.34 -19.92
CA LEU A 52 15.41 -33.22 -18.54
C LEU A 52 16.49 -32.66 -17.60
N THR A 53 17.76 -33.04 -17.79
CA THR A 53 18.88 -32.42 -17.06
C THR A 53 18.95 -30.91 -17.33
N SER A 54 18.86 -30.49 -18.59
CA SER A 54 18.87 -29.08 -18.97
C SER A 54 17.70 -28.30 -18.34
N ASP A 55 16.49 -28.84 -18.44
CA ASP A 55 15.29 -28.19 -17.88
C ASP A 55 15.31 -28.18 -16.34
N THR A 56 15.88 -29.20 -15.71
CA THR A 56 16.08 -29.22 -14.24
C THR A 56 16.99 -28.06 -13.81
N LEU A 57 18.11 -27.85 -14.50
CA LEU A 57 19.00 -26.73 -14.21
C LEU A 57 18.32 -25.36 -14.40
N LYS A 58 17.54 -25.19 -15.47
CA LYS A 58 16.77 -23.95 -15.69
C LYS A 58 15.73 -23.72 -14.60
N MET A 59 15.02 -24.78 -14.20
CA MET A 59 14.03 -24.68 -13.13
C MET A 59 14.69 -24.35 -11.79
N ILE A 60 15.84 -24.94 -11.47
CA ILE A 60 16.68 -24.57 -10.31
C ILE A 60 16.99 -23.08 -10.35
N THR A 61 17.47 -22.55 -11.48
CA THR A 61 17.76 -21.11 -11.63
C THR A 61 16.52 -20.24 -11.37
N VAL A 62 15.34 -20.66 -11.83
CA VAL A 62 14.08 -19.93 -11.59
C VAL A 62 13.73 -19.91 -10.10
N VAL A 63 13.80 -21.05 -9.42
CA VAL A 63 13.47 -21.15 -7.99
C VAL A 63 14.50 -20.40 -7.13
N ASP A 64 15.78 -20.56 -7.44
CA ASP A 64 16.87 -19.87 -6.75
C ASP A 64 16.74 -18.35 -6.89
N ARG A 65 16.48 -17.86 -8.10
CA ARG A 65 16.22 -16.44 -8.34
C ARG A 65 14.99 -15.94 -7.57
N TRP A 66 13.92 -16.73 -7.50
CA TRP A 66 12.72 -16.37 -6.74
C TRP A 66 12.98 -16.22 -5.23
N LEU A 67 13.93 -16.99 -4.69
CA LEU A 67 14.32 -16.95 -3.27
C LEU A 67 15.33 -15.84 -2.98
N HIS A 68 16.36 -15.72 -3.82
CA HIS A 68 17.60 -15.04 -3.47
C HIS A 68 17.93 -13.81 -4.34
N ASP A 69 17.15 -13.49 -5.39
CA ASP A 69 17.39 -12.28 -6.17
C ASP A 69 17.26 -11.04 -5.28
N ARG A 70 18.23 -10.13 -5.42
CA ARG A 70 18.27 -8.86 -4.67
C ARG A 70 17.10 -7.96 -5.01
N GLN A 71 16.57 -8.08 -6.23
CA GLN A 71 15.42 -7.32 -6.71
C GLN A 71 14.20 -8.24 -6.77
N LEU A 72 13.24 -8.06 -5.87
CA LEU A 72 12.03 -8.87 -5.83
C LEU A 72 11.15 -8.73 -7.08
N THR A 73 11.29 -7.60 -7.77
CA THR A 73 10.44 -7.16 -8.87
C THR A 73 11.03 -7.46 -10.26
N TYR A 74 12.08 -8.31 -10.34
CA TYR A 74 12.86 -8.55 -11.58
C TYR A 74 12.02 -8.94 -12.81
N PHE A 75 10.85 -9.54 -12.61
CA PHE A 75 9.93 -10.00 -13.66
C PHE A 75 8.94 -8.93 -14.14
N GLY A 76 8.76 -7.84 -13.39
CA GLY A 76 7.63 -6.91 -13.53
C GLY A 76 7.52 -6.30 -14.93
N ARG A 77 8.66 -5.94 -15.55
CA ARG A 77 8.69 -5.38 -16.91
C ARG A 77 8.17 -6.36 -17.96
N GLU A 78 8.58 -7.63 -17.85
CA GLU A 78 8.21 -8.64 -18.83
C GLU A 78 6.74 -9.03 -18.69
N ILE A 79 6.32 -9.31 -17.46
CA ILE A 79 4.93 -9.67 -17.13
C ILE A 79 3.97 -8.53 -17.46
N GLY A 80 4.33 -7.29 -17.13
CA GLY A 80 3.51 -6.11 -17.45
C GLY A 80 3.26 -5.92 -18.95
N ARG A 81 4.22 -6.31 -19.80
CA ARG A 81 4.11 -6.17 -21.26
C ARG A 81 3.50 -7.39 -21.93
N LYS A 82 3.99 -8.58 -21.61
CA LYS A 82 3.67 -9.81 -22.34
C LYS A 82 2.63 -10.69 -21.66
N ARG A 83 2.39 -10.48 -20.35
CA ARG A 83 1.58 -11.35 -19.47
C ARG A 83 2.13 -12.78 -19.43
N GLU A 84 3.40 -12.91 -19.79
CA GLU A 84 4.16 -14.14 -19.88
C GLU A 84 5.56 -13.88 -19.34
N TYR A 85 6.25 -14.95 -18.98
CA TYR A 85 7.64 -14.95 -18.57
C TYR A 85 8.32 -16.16 -19.22
N ASP A 86 9.44 -15.95 -19.90
CA ASP A 86 10.16 -17.03 -20.56
C ASP A 86 11.01 -17.81 -19.55
N PHE A 87 10.49 -18.96 -19.10
CA PHE A 87 11.20 -19.88 -18.22
C PHE A 87 12.25 -20.72 -18.96
N GLN A 88 12.29 -20.68 -20.30
CA GLN A 88 13.16 -21.48 -21.15
C GLN A 88 12.99 -23.00 -20.98
N ILE A 89 11.86 -23.44 -20.41
CA ILE A 89 11.51 -24.86 -20.22
C ILE A 89 10.57 -25.29 -21.35
N ALA A 90 10.87 -26.41 -21.99
CA ALA A 90 10.06 -26.91 -23.10
C ALA A 90 8.64 -27.30 -22.65
N ALA A 91 7.64 -27.03 -23.48
CA ALA A 91 6.22 -27.30 -23.14
C ALA A 91 5.90 -28.79 -22.91
N ASN A 92 6.71 -29.70 -23.46
CA ASN A 92 6.63 -31.14 -23.26
C ASN A 92 7.49 -31.66 -22.09
N SER A 93 8.19 -30.77 -21.39
CA SER A 93 9.00 -31.14 -20.23
C SER A 93 8.11 -31.54 -19.05
N PRO A 94 8.43 -32.60 -18.29
CA PRO A 94 7.69 -32.95 -17.09
C PRO A 94 7.80 -31.88 -15.99
N LEU A 95 8.78 -30.98 -16.08
CA LEU A 95 8.93 -29.82 -15.20
C LEU A 95 8.06 -28.62 -15.60
N TYR A 96 7.51 -28.61 -16.82
CA TYR A 96 6.73 -27.47 -17.32
C TYR A 96 5.56 -27.06 -16.40
N PRO A 97 4.83 -27.98 -15.73
CA PRO A 97 3.79 -27.58 -14.77
C PRO A 97 4.28 -26.70 -13.60
N LEU A 98 5.57 -26.77 -13.22
CA LEU A 98 6.13 -25.88 -12.19
C LEU A 98 6.15 -24.41 -12.64
N THR A 99 6.31 -24.14 -13.94
CA THR A 99 6.28 -22.79 -14.49
C THR A 99 4.96 -22.08 -14.20
N HIS A 100 3.86 -22.83 -14.14
CA HIS A 100 2.55 -22.27 -13.84
C HIS A 100 2.44 -21.72 -12.41
N ILE A 101 3.18 -22.28 -11.45
CA ILE A 101 3.26 -21.75 -10.07
C ILE A 101 3.85 -20.34 -10.10
N TYR A 102 5.03 -20.19 -10.71
CA TYR A 102 5.74 -18.91 -10.75
C TYR A 102 5.06 -17.88 -11.63
N ARG A 103 4.58 -18.27 -12.82
CA ARG A 103 3.79 -17.38 -13.68
C ARG A 103 2.56 -16.84 -12.96
N GLY A 104 1.84 -17.70 -12.23
CA GLY A 104 0.67 -17.30 -11.44
C GLY A 104 1.04 -16.28 -10.36
N ARG A 105 2.10 -16.54 -9.61
CA ARG A 105 2.63 -15.63 -8.57
C ARG A 105 3.04 -14.28 -9.17
N MET A 106 3.82 -14.28 -10.24
CA MET A 106 4.30 -13.07 -10.91
C MET A 106 3.17 -12.18 -11.44
N LEU A 107 2.20 -12.78 -12.14
CA LEU A 107 1.00 -12.05 -12.62
C LEU A 107 0.20 -11.45 -11.46
N THR A 108 0.04 -12.21 -10.38
CA THR A 108 -0.72 -11.76 -9.21
C THR A 108 -0.05 -10.57 -8.55
N TRP A 109 1.25 -10.64 -8.27
CA TRP A 109 1.96 -9.55 -7.61
C TRP A 109 2.10 -8.32 -8.48
N TYR A 110 2.29 -8.47 -9.80
CA TYR A 110 2.26 -7.31 -10.70
C TYR A 110 0.89 -6.60 -10.71
N ALA A 111 -0.20 -7.37 -10.68
CA ALA A 111 -1.55 -6.80 -10.60
C ALA A 111 -1.86 -6.17 -9.24
N LEU A 112 -1.29 -6.72 -8.16
CA LEU A 112 -1.37 -6.12 -6.83
C LEU A 112 -0.57 -4.82 -6.75
N GLU A 113 0.50 -4.70 -7.51
CA GLU A 113 1.30 -3.49 -7.51
C GLU A 113 0.66 -2.37 -8.31
N SER A 114 0.39 -2.62 -9.58
CA SER A 114 0.06 -1.54 -10.49
C SER A 114 -1.33 -0.97 -10.24
N GLY A 115 -1.38 0.30 -9.81
CA GLY A 115 -2.62 1.07 -9.71
C GLY A 115 -3.40 1.11 -11.03
N ASN A 116 -2.68 1.23 -12.16
CA ASN A 116 -3.27 1.21 -13.50
C ASN A 116 -3.93 -0.14 -13.83
N VAL A 117 -3.33 -1.27 -13.41
CA VAL A 117 -3.95 -2.60 -13.57
C VAL A 117 -5.13 -2.74 -12.62
N TRP A 118 -4.94 -2.47 -11.33
CA TRP A 118 -5.92 -2.79 -10.29
C TRP A 118 -7.22 -1.97 -10.41
N LYS A 119 -7.11 -0.69 -10.75
CA LYS A 119 -8.25 0.24 -10.81
C LYS A 119 -9.05 0.07 -12.10
N ASP A 120 -8.43 -0.40 -13.18
CA ASP A 120 -9.11 -0.75 -14.43
C ASP A 120 -9.72 -2.17 -14.35
N PRO A 121 -11.06 -2.33 -14.40
CA PRO A 121 -11.69 -3.64 -14.35
C PRO A 121 -11.24 -4.61 -15.45
N GLU A 122 -11.11 -4.15 -16.69
CA GLU A 122 -10.79 -5.03 -17.82
C GLU A 122 -9.35 -5.54 -17.69
N THR A 123 -8.42 -4.63 -17.43
CA THR A 123 -7.01 -4.97 -17.24
C THR A 123 -6.82 -5.84 -15.99
N ARG A 124 -7.49 -5.53 -14.86
CA ARG A 124 -7.44 -6.36 -13.65
C ARG A 124 -7.91 -7.79 -13.92
N ASP A 125 -9.05 -7.93 -14.60
CA ASP A 125 -9.67 -9.23 -14.85
C ASP A 125 -8.81 -10.09 -15.80
N ASP A 126 -8.11 -9.47 -16.76
CA ASP A 126 -7.13 -10.16 -17.61
C ASP A 126 -5.95 -10.71 -16.80
N PHE A 127 -5.28 -9.86 -16.01
CA PHE A 127 -4.12 -10.29 -15.20
C PHE A 127 -4.50 -11.37 -14.18
N LEU A 128 -5.55 -11.12 -13.39
CA LEU A 128 -5.96 -12.06 -12.34
C LEU A 128 -6.61 -13.32 -12.92
N GLY A 129 -7.34 -13.21 -14.04
CA GLY A 129 -7.85 -14.37 -14.77
C GLY A 129 -6.73 -15.25 -15.31
N SER A 130 -5.67 -14.63 -15.85
CA SER A 130 -4.46 -15.31 -16.30
C SER A 130 -3.69 -15.98 -15.16
N ALA A 131 -3.59 -15.30 -14.01
CA ALA A 131 -2.99 -15.88 -12.80
C ALA A 131 -3.79 -17.09 -12.30
N ARG A 132 -5.13 -16.97 -12.21
CA ARG A 132 -6.02 -18.06 -11.81
C ARG A 132 -5.87 -19.28 -12.71
N ARG A 133 -5.84 -19.11 -14.03
CA ARG A 133 -5.63 -20.22 -14.98
C ARG A 133 -4.28 -20.92 -14.75
N SER A 134 -3.22 -20.15 -14.50
CA SER A 134 -1.92 -20.68 -14.11
C SER A 134 -2.02 -21.54 -12.84
N PHE A 135 -2.61 -21.01 -11.76
CA PHE A 135 -2.77 -21.76 -10.52
C PHE A 135 -3.65 -23.00 -10.66
N GLN A 136 -4.70 -22.98 -11.49
CA GLN A 136 -5.53 -24.15 -11.76
C GLN A 136 -4.75 -25.26 -12.47
N LYS A 137 -3.90 -24.91 -13.46
CA LYS A 137 -3.02 -25.88 -14.11
C LYS A 137 -2.00 -26.46 -13.12
N ALA A 138 -1.40 -25.63 -12.29
CA ALA A 138 -0.49 -26.07 -11.23
C ALA A 138 -1.18 -26.97 -10.20
N ALA A 139 -2.41 -26.64 -9.78
CA ALA A 139 -3.17 -27.43 -8.82
C ALA A 139 -3.56 -28.81 -9.38
N LYS A 140 -3.82 -28.90 -10.69
CA LYS A 140 -4.07 -30.18 -11.36
C LYS A 140 -2.85 -31.09 -11.35
N ALA A 141 -1.65 -30.53 -11.57
CA ALA A 141 -0.39 -31.28 -11.55
C ALA A 141 0.08 -31.59 -10.13
N PHE A 142 -0.15 -30.68 -9.18
CA PHE A 142 0.36 -30.73 -7.81
C PHE A 142 -0.77 -30.50 -6.80
N PRO A 143 -1.66 -31.49 -6.61
CA PRO A 143 -2.89 -31.31 -5.83
C PRO A 143 -2.66 -31.08 -4.34
N LYS A 144 -1.46 -31.35 -3.80
CA LYS A 144 -1.11 -31.13 -2.39
C LYS A 144 -0.38 -29.80 -2.17
N ASN A 145 -0.09 -29.00 -3.21
CA ASN A 145 0.60 -27.73 -3.07
C ASN A 145 -0.26 -26.68 -2.33
N LYS A 146 0.10 -26.41 -1.07
CA LYS A 146 -0.64 -25.48 -0.21
C LYS A 146 -0.62 -24.03 -0.70
N ILE A 147 0.49 -23.57 -1.29
CA ILE A 147 0.63 -22.19 -1.80
C ILE A 147 -0.29 -21.97 -2.99
N VAL A 148 -0.30 -22.89 -3.96
CA VAL A 148 -1.20 -22.80 -5.12
C VAL A 148 -2.67 -22.75 -4.66
N HIS A 149 -3.05 -23.61 -3.70
CA HIS A 149 -4.40 -23.60 -3.14
C HIS A 149 -4.71 -22.34 -2.33
N MET A 150 -3.71 -21.72 -1.70
CA MET A 150 -3.85 -20.42 -1.03
C MET A 150 -4.30 -19.34 -2.02
N TYR A 151 -3.64 -19.23 -3.18
CA TYR A 151 -4.05 -18.31 -4.25
C TYR A 151 -5.44 -18.65 -4.83
N LEU A 152 -5.87 -19.90 -4.75
CA LEU A 152 -7.21 -20.34 -5.15
C LEU A 152 -8.27 -20.22 -4.03
N GLY A 153 -7.93 -19.55 -2.92
CA GLY A 153 -8.87 -19.20 -1.85
C GLY A 153 -8.95 -20.19 -0.69
N ARG A 154 -8.10 -21.21 -0.65
CA ARG A 154 -8.01 -22.13 0.50
C ARG A 154 -6.95 -21.62 1.48
N ALA A 155 -7.42 -20.99 2.56
CA ALA A 155 -6.54 -20.41 3.57
C ALA A 155 -5.56 -21.42 4.18
N ILE A 156 -4.32 -21.00 4.39
CA ILE A 156 -3.32 -21.72 5.18
C ILE A 156 -3.52 -21.36 6.66
N PRO A 157 -3.71 -22.34 7.56
CA PRO A 157 -3.91 -22.09 8.99
C PRO A 157 -2.64 -21.55 9.66
N PRO A 158 -2.76 -20.91 10.84
CA PRO A 158 -1.60 -20.43 11.60
C PRO A 158 -0.69 -21.57 12.03
N THR A 159 0.62 -21.32 12.03
CA THR A 159 1.64 -22.20 12.65
C THR A 159 1.87 -21.87 14.12
N LYS A 160 1.76 -20.58 14.49
CA LYS A 160 1.91 -20.06 15.86
C LYS A 160 0.54 -19.73 16.47
N LEU A 161 0.33 -20.18 17.71
CA LEU A 161 -0.90 -19.95 18.48
C LEU A 161 -0.64 -19.00 19.65
N TYR A 162 -1.51 -18.00 19.79
CA TYR A 162 -1.48 -17.06 20.91
C TYR A 162 -2.61 -17.38 21.89
N ALA A 163 -2.29 -18.05 22.98
CA ALA A 163 -3.28 -18.48 23.97
C ALA A 163 -3.92 -17.27 24.66
N ALA A 164 -5.26 -17.17 24.62
CA ALA A 164 -5.99 -16.09 25.27
C ALA A 164 -5.78 -16.11 26.80
N CYS A 165 -5.55 -14.94 27.39
CA CYS A 165 -5.53 -14.78 28.83
C CYS A 165 -6.99 -14.76 29.34
N ARG A 166 -7.36 -15.76 30.14
CA ARG A 166 -8.74 -15.88 30.67
C ARG A 166 -9.14 -14.72 31.58
N ALA A 167 -8.17 -14.05 32.21
CA ALA A 167 -8.42 -12.87 33.05
C ALA A 167 -8.58 -11.58 32.24
N ALA A 168 -8.15 -11.56 30.97
CA ALA A 168 -8.25 -10.38 30.11
C ALA A 168 -9.60 -10.34 29.38
N PRO A 169 -10.19 -9.15 29.18
CA PRO A 169 -11.41 -9.01 28.38
C PRO A 169 -11.16 -9.40 26.92
N ALA A 170 -12.22 -9.80 26.22
CA ALA A 170 -12.14 -10.29 24.85
C ALA A 170 -11.41 -9.31 23.90
N TRP A 171 -11.71 -8.01 23.96
CA TRP A 171 -11.06 -7.02 23.10
C TRP A 171 -9.54 -6.99 23.30
N ALA A 172 -9.04 -7.14 24.53
CA ALA A 172 -7.62 -7.08 24.83
C ALA A 172 -6.90 -8.32 24.30
N ASN A 173 -7.53 -9.50 24.40
CA ASN A 173 -7.02 -10.72 23.79
C ASN A 173 -6.92 -10.60 22.27
N SER A 174 -7.93 -10.03 21.61
CA SER A 174 -7.96 -9.88 20.15
C SER A 174 -6.97 -8.82 19.66
N GLN A 175 -6.87 -7.68 20.35
CA GLN A 175 -5.88 -6.65 20.02
C GLN A 175 -4.46 -7.22 20.17
N ARG A 176 -4.16 -7.87 21.30
CA ARG A 176 -2.85 -8.51 21.53
C ARG A 176 -2.54 -9.53 20.45
N GLU A 177 -3.45 -10.44 20.11
CA GLU A 177 -3.19 -11.41 19.04
C GLU A 177 -2.90 -10.72 17.69
N ALA A 178 -3.65 -9.67 17.34
CA ALA A 178 -3.41 -8.95 16.09
C ALA A 178 -2.02 -8.28 16.07
N LEU A 179 -1.60 -7.66 17.18
CA LEU A 179 -0.29 -7.02 17.31
C LEU A 179 0.86 -8.02 17.26
N GLU A 180 0.74 -9.14 17.98
CA GLU A 180 1.75 -10.21 17.97
C GLU A 180 1.91 -10.82 16.56
N ARG A 181 0.80 -10.96 15.82
CA ARG A 181 0.84 -11.43 14.43
C ARG A 181 1.43 -10.39 13.48
N LEU A 182 1.16 -9.10 13.71
CA LEU A 182 1.80 -8.03 12.97
C LEU A 182 3.31 -8.03 13.25
N ALA A 183 3.73 -8.20 14.50
CA ALA A 183 5.13 -8.34 14.89
C ALA A 183 5.78 -9.57 14.21
N ASP A 184 5.12 -10.74 14.20
CA ASP A 184 5.62 -11.92 13.48
C ASP A 184 5.89 -11.63 11.99
N ILE A 185 5.02 -10.86 11.33
CA ILE A 185 5.20 -10.46 9.93
C ILE A 185 6.40 -9.53 9.80
N VAL A 186 6.48 -8.50 10.63
CA VAL A 186 7.57 -7.52 10.59
C VAL A 186 8.91 -8.19 10.87
N GLU A 187 9.02 -8.98 11.93
CA GLU A 187 10.23 -9.70 12.27
C GLU A 187 10.68 -10.67 11.18
N TRP A 188 9.73 -11.33 10.49
CA TRP A 188 10.09 -12.17 9.35
C TRP A 188 10.79 -11.36 8.25
N TRP A 189 10.31 -10.16 7.93
CA TRP A 189 10.98 -9.29 6.96
C TRP A 189 12.37 -8.85 7.43
N ILE A 190 12.50 -8.50 8.71
CA ILE A 190 13.79 -8.15 9.32
C ILE A 190 14.78 -9.30 9.16
N ASP A 191 14.38 -10.51 9.57
CA ASP A 191 15.28 -11.66 9.65
C ASP A 191 15.60 -12.30 8.29
N ASN A 192 14.68 -12.23 7.34
CA ASN A 192 14.78 -12.97 6.07
C ASN A 192 15.08 -12.07 4.86
N ARG A 193 14.91 -10.75 4.97
CA ARG A 193 14.96 -9.85 3.81
C ARG A 193 15.78 -8.60 4.01
N MET A 194 15.93 -8.08 5.23
CA MET A 194 16.76 -6.89 5.45
C MET A 194 18.22 -7.20 5.11
N ARG A 195 18.78 -6.44 4.18
CA ARG A 195 20.17 -6.57 3.72
C ARG A 195 21.12 -5.78 4.61
N GLU A 196 22.43 -5.99 4.43
CA GLU A 196 23.46 -5.24 5.16
C GLU A 196 23.34 -3.72 4.97
N ASN A 197 22.94 -3.27 3.78
CA ASN A 197 22.72 -1.87 3.49
C ASN A 197 21.37 -1.32 3.96
N GLY A 198 20.47 -2.16 4.49
CA GLY A 198 19.17 -1.77 5.02
C GLY A 198 17.97 -1.98 4.10
N GLU A 199 18.16 -2.25 2.81
CA GLU A 199 17.05 -2.55 1.88
C GLU A 199 16.40 -3.91 2.17
N PHE A 200 15.12 -4.06 1.81
CA PHE A 200 14.34 -5.31 1.87
C PHE A 200 14.12 -5.95 0.49
N GLY A 201 14.44 -5.23 -0.59
CA GLY A 201 14.50 -5.77 -1.96
C GLY A 201 13.42 -5.25 -2.91
N GLY A 202 12.50 -4.40 -2.45
CA GLY A 202 11.65 -3.57 -3.32
C GLY A 202 12.40 -2.37 -3.89
N GLY A 203 13.46 -1.93 -3.19
CA GLY A 203 14.18 -0.69 -3.46
C GLY A 203 13.74 0.41 -2.50
N TRP A 204 14.51 1.48 -2.37
CA TRP A 204 14.29 2.50 -1.33
C TRP A 204 12.87 3.06 -1.25
N GLY A 205 12.24 3.37 -2.39
CA GLY A 205 10.86 3.89 -2.46
C GLY A 205 9.85 2.91 -1.86
N ASP A 206 9.73 1.71 -2.43
CA ASP A 206 8.78 0.69 -1.91
C ASP A 206 9.13 0.25 -0.47
N ASP A 207 10.42 0.07 -0.16
CA ASP A 207 10.87 -0.42 1.15
C ASP A 207 10.56 0.59 2.25
N CYS A 208 10.63 1.90 1.97
CA CYS A 208 10.30 2.92 2.97
C CYS A 208 8.80 2.94 3.28
N GLU A 209 7.91 2.50 2.40
CA GLU A 209 6.48 2.46 2.73
C GLU A 209 6.14 1.40 3.78
N MET A 210 7.06 0.46 4.06
CA MET A 210 6.80 -0.64 4.99
C MET A 210 6.43 -0.15 6.39
N TRP A 211 7.05 0.92 6.91
CA TRP A 211 6.75 1.37 8.28
C TRP A 211 5.31 1.85 8.44
N ARG A 212 4.63 2.28 7.35
CA ARG A 212 3.26 2.81 7.39
C ARG A 212 2.29 1.81 8.01
N TRP A 213 2.52 0.52 7.83
CA TRP A 213 1.75 -0.56 8.46
C TRP A 213 2.43 -1.17 9.69
N TRP A 214 3.66 -0.75 10.03
CA TRP A 214 4.36 -1.13 11.27
C TRP A 214 4.01 -0.21 12.44
N VAL A 215 3.37 0.93 12.16
CA VAL A 215 3.04 1.98 13.13
C VAL A 215 2.53 1.44 14.47
N PRO A 216 1.57 0.48 14.53
CA PRO A 216 1.07 -0.01 15.82
C PRO A 216 2.17 -0.65 16.68
N VAL A 217 3.01 -1.51 16.10
CA VAL A 217 4.07 -2.22 16.85
C VAL A 217 5.29 -1.33 17.09
N LEU A 218 5.55 -0.35 16.22
CA LEU A 218 6.63 0.63 16.37
C LEU A 218 6.37 1.61 17.52
N ILE A 219 5.20 2.26 17.53
CA ILE A 219 4.95 3.41 18.40
C ILE A 219 4.17 3.01 19.66
N ALA A 220 3.18 2.12 19.55
CA ALA A 220 2.32 1.81 20.69
C ALA A 220 2.91 0.75 21.63
N PHE A 221 3.78 -0.14 21.12
CA PHE A 221 4.38 -1.25 21.89
C PHE A 221 5.88 -1.14 22.08
N ASP A 222 6.57 -0.32 21.28
CA ASP A 222 8.01 -0.06 21.38
C ASP A 222 8.86 -1.35 21.39
N ASP A 223 8.65 -2.22 20.40
CA ASP A 223 9.44 -3.44 20.25
C ASP A 223 10.90 -3.09 19.90
N PRO A 224 11.91 -3.45 20.73
CA PRO A 224 13.29 -3.00 20.53
C PRO A 224 13.91 -3.46 19.21
N LYS A 225 13.56 -4.64 18.69
CA LYS A 225 14.11 -5.14 17.42
C LYS A 225 13.53 -4.35 16.26
N ILE A 226 12.24 -4.06 16.31
CA ILE A 226 11.55 -3.31 15.25
C ILE A 226 11.98 -1.83 15.27
N THR A 227 12.06 -1.19 16.44
CA THR A 227 12.46 0.22 16.54
C THR A 227 13.93 0.44 16.15
N GLN A 228 14.85 -0.46 16.54
CA GLN A 228 16.25 -0.42 16.08
C GLN A 228 16.36 -0.63 14.57
N THR A 229 15.57 -1.55 14.00
CA THR A 229 15.53 -1.77 12.56
C THR A 229 15.02 -0.53 11.81
N GLN A 230 13.96 0.10 12.30
CA GLN A 230 13.45 1.35 11.73
C GLN A 230 14.50 2.47 11.78
N ALA A 231 15.19 2.64 12.90
CA ALA A 231 16.27 3.62 13.03
C ALA A 231 17.40 3.36 12.03
N ARG A 232 17.84 2.10 11.89
CA ARG A 232 18.84 1.69 10.91
C ARG A 232 18.39 1.96 9.48
N PHE A 233 17.15 1.61 9.13
CA PHE A 233 16.59 1.87 7.81
C PHE A 233 16.54 3.37 7.50
N SER A 234 15.97 4.17 8.40
CA SER A 234 15.85 5.63 8.26
C SER A 234 17.21 6.30 8.09
N GLN A 235 18.23 5.87 8.85
CA GLN A 235 19.59 6.39 8.69
C GLN A 235 20.20 5.99 7.34
N ALA A 236 19.98 4.74 6.88
CA ALA A 236 20.54 4.23 5.64
C ALA A 236 19.98 4.97 4.41
N ILE A 237 18.65 5.07 4.28
CA ILE A 237 18.01 5.73 3.14
C ILE A 237 18.36 7.24 3.09
N LEU A 238 18.42 7.90 4.24
CA LEU A 238 18.76 9.33 4.32
C LEU A 238 20.26 9.61 4.17
N SER A 239 21.09 8.57 4.11
CA SER A 239 22.52 8.65 3.77
C SER A 239 22.79 8.28 2.31
N ALA A 240 21.77 7.83 1.56
CA ALA A 240 21.89 7.53 0.14
C ALA A 240 22.22 8.80 -0.67
N SER A 241 22.94 8.63 -1.78
CA SER A 241 23.47 9.74 -2.58
C SER A 241 22.37 10.67 -3.10
N HIS A 242 21.19 10.14 -3.43
CA HIS A 242 20.06 10.95 -3.88
C HIS A 242 19.42 11.79 -2.77
N MET A 243 19.63 11.45 -1.49
CA MET A 243 19.10 12.18 -0.33
C MET A 243 20.10 13.18 0.29
N ALA A 244 21.30 13.33 -0.29
CA ALA A 244 22.41 14.09 0.29
C ALA A 244 22.08 15.57 0.61
N HIS A 245 21.07 16.16 -0.06
CA HIS A 245 20.65 17.56 0.15
C HIS A 245 19.42 17.71 1.07
N GLY A 246 19.04 16.64 1.77
CA GLY A 246 17.92 16.59 2.71
C GLY A 246 16.55 16.29 2.08
N TYR A 247 16.52 16.13 0.75
CA TYR A 247 15.39 15.66 -0.05
C TYR A 247 15.95 15.01 -1.32
N THR A 248 15.15 14.24 -2.05
CA THR A 248 15.63 13.50 -3.23
C THR A 248 16.11 14.44 -4.34
N THR A 249 17.18 14.05 -5.05
CA THR A 249 17.65 14.65 -6.31
C THR A 249 17.02 14.01 -7.55
N ILE A 250 16.24 12.94 -7.37
CA ILE A 250 15.54 12.25 -8.45
C ILE A 250 14.23 12.97 -8.72
N MET A 251 14.07 13.52 -9.92
CA MET A 251 12.86 14.19 -10.34
C MET A 251 11.73 13.17 -10.58
N SER A 252 10.73 13.18 -9.71
CA SER A 252 9.45 12.48 -9.88
C SER A 252 8.32 13.39 -9.38
N ASP A 253 7.09 12.90 -9.36
CA ASP A 253 5.97 13.65 -8.78
C ASP A 253 6.02 13.66 -7.24
N VAL A 254 5.16 14.47 -6.62
CA VAL A 254 5.19 14.79 -5.19
C VAL A 254 4.92 13.58 -4.30
N GLU A 255 4.18 12.58 -4.80
CA GLU A 255 3.96 11.36 -4.05
C GLU A 255 5.27 10.58 -3.90
N HIS A 256 5.87 10.14 -5.00
CA HIS A 256 7.15 9.45 -5.01
C HIS A 256 8.32 10.25 -4.42
N THR A 257 8.43 11.56 -4.71
CA THR A 257 9.57 12.35 -4.18
C THR A 257 9.49 12.57 -2.68
N ALA A 258 8.29 12.54 -2.11
CA ALA A 258 8.10 12.73 -0.69
C ALA A 258 8.34 11.46 0.12
N GLU A 259 8.17 10.26 -0.46
CA GLU A 259 8.31 8.95 0.18
C GLU A 259 9.54 8.86 1.07
N ASP A 260 10.74 8.87 0.50
CA ASP A 260 11.99 8.70 1.25
C ASP A 260 12.10 9.61 2.48
N SER A 261 11.68 10.88 2.34
CA SER A 261 11.76 11.86 3.42
C SER A 261 10.66 11.67 4.46
N ALA A 262 9.41 11.54 4.02
CA ALA A 262 8.26 11.45 4.90
C ALA A 262 8.24 10.11 5.63
N ASP A 263 8.62 9.03 4.95
CA ASP A 263 8.66 7.68 5.49
C ASP A 263 9.89 7.38 6.34
N ALA A 264 11.04 8.03 6.11
CA ALA A 264 12.20 7.83 6.96
C ALA A 264 12.17 8.74 8.20
N ILE A 265 11.74 10.01 8.06
CA ILE A 265 11.85 11.00 9.13
C ILE A 265 10.65 10.90 10.10
N THR A 266 9.43 10.71 9.60
CA THR A 266 8.22 10.65 10.46
C THR A 266 8.33 9.61 11.58
N PRO A 267 8.63 8.32 11.33
CA PRO A 267 8.71 7.34 12.40
C PRO A 267 9.79 7.71 13.42
N MET A 268 10.94 8.23 12.96
CA MET A 268 12.01 8.64 13.87
C MET A 268 11.66 9.86 14.71
N MET A 269 10.85 10.79 14.20
CA MET A 269 10.31 11.85 15.04
C MET A 269 9.37 11.29 16.11
N HIS A 270 8.67 10.19 15.89
CA HIS A 270 7.86 9.57 16.95
C HIS A 270 8.69 8.80 17.97
N LEU A 271 9.70 8.06 17.52
CA LEU A 271 10.57 7.24 18.37
C LEU A 271 11.58 8.08 19.18
N GLU A 272 12.13 9.12 18.55
CA GLU A 272 13.17 9.99 19.12
C GLU A 272 12.74 11.45 19.03
N PRO A 273 11.67 11.87 19.74
CA PRO A 273 11.05 13.18 19.57
C PRO A 273 11.96 14.36 19.90
N ASP A 274 12.96 14.15 20.76
CA ASP A 274 13.90 15.17 21.21
C ASP A 274 15.25 15.12 20.46
N ASN A 275 15.39 14.29 19.42
CA ASN A 275 16.62 14.19 18.66
C ASN A 275 16.73 15.35 17.64
N ASP A 276 17.71 16.22 17.87
CA ASP A 276 18.02 17.39 17.04
C ASP A 276 18.25 17.06 15.56
N GLN A 277 18.77 15.88 15.23
CA GLN A 277 19.03 15.51 13.83
C GLN A 277 17.73 15.34 13.06
N TRP A 278 16.72 14.69 13.66
CA TRP A 278 15.41 14.51 13.01
C TRP A 278 14.67 15.85 12.88
N SER A 279 14.76 16.70 13.90
CA SER A 279 14.25 18.07 13.86
C SER A 279 14.90 18.91 12.75
N LYS A 280 16.23 18.86 12.59
CA LYS A 280 16.95 19.57 11.52
C LYS A 280 16.54 19.06 10.13
N ARG A 281 16.35 17.75 9.97
CA ARG A 281 15.87 17.16 8.71
C ARG A 281 14.44 17.59 8.39
N ALA A 282 13.56 17.66 9.38
CA ALA A 282 12.21 18.20 9.20
C ALA A 282 12.23 19.68 8.80
N LEU A 283 13.03 20.51 9.47
CA LEU A 283 13.18 21.93 9.15
C LEU A 283 13.78 22.18 7.76
N ARG A 284 14.66 21.29 7.28
CA ARG A 284 15.18 21.36 5.92
C ARG A 284 14.06 21.28 4.86
N LEU A 285 13.00 20.51 5.11
CA LEU A 285 11.84 20.46 4.20
C LEU A 285 11.08 21.79 4.19
N ALA A 286 10.98 22.46 5.34
CA ALA A 286 10.40 23.80 5.42
C ALA A 286 11.26 24.86 4.71
N ASP A 287 12.59 24.77 4.79
CA ASP A 287 13.50 25.63 4.01
C ASP A 287 13.28 25.47 2.51
N LEU A 288 13.17 24.22 2.03
CA LEU A 288 12.93 23.94 0.62
C LEU A 288 11.54 24.41 0.18
N MET A 289 10.52 24.20 1.01
CA MET A 289 9.17 24.73 0.77
C MET A 289 9.20 26.25 0.57
N GLU A 290 9.81 26.97 1.51
CA GLU A 290 9.80 28.43 1.54
C GLU A 290 10.68 29.05 0.45
N THR A 291 11.84 28.47 0.15
CA THR A 291 12.85 29.08 -0.74
C THR A 291 12.81 28.58 -2.18
N LEU A 292 12.28 27.37 -2.42
CA LEU A 292 12.36 26.71 -3.72
C LEU A 292 10.99 26.26 -4.24
N TRP A 293 10.29 25.39 -3.51
CA TRP A 293 9.12 24.67 -4.00
C TRP A 293 7.87 25.55 -4.15
N THR A 294 7.75 26.60 -3.33
CA THR A 294 6.58 27.49 -3.35
C THR A 294 6.92 28.89 -3.87
N GLY A 295 5.88 29.63 -4.24
CA GLY A 295 5.96 31.04 -4.60
C GLY A 295 4.60 31.73 -4.43
N LYS A 296 4.55 33.05 -4.65
CA LYS A 296 3.29 33.80 -4.70
C LYS A 296 2.66 33.67 -6.08
N ASN A 297 1.45 33.12 -6.14
CA ASN A 297 0.68 32.99 -7.38
C ASN A 297 0.12 34.36 -7.82
N GLU A 298 -0.46 34.44 -9.02
CA GLU A 298 -1.04 35.67 -9.59
C GLU A 298 -2.22 36.21 -8.79
N ARG A 299 -2.78 35.40 -7.88
CA ARG A 299 -3.83 35.78 -6.94
C ARG A 299 -3.28 36.21 -5.57
N GLY A 300 -1.96 36.33 -5.41
CA GLY A 300 -1.27 36.81 -4.20
C GLY A 300 -1.10 35.76 -3.09
N PHE A 301 -1.46 34.51 -3.34
CA PHE A 301 -1.41 33.42 -2.37
C PHE A 301 -0.13 32.59 -2.47
N LEU A 302 0.33 31.99 -1.36
CA LEU A 302 1.51 31.13 -1.36
C LEU A 302 1.12 29.72 -1.84
N GLN A 303 1.77 29.22 -2.88
CA GLN A 303 1.36 27.98 -3.55
C GLN A 303 2.59 27.16 -3.99
N PHE A 304 2.49 25.83 -3.96
CA PHE A 304 3.48 24.98 -4.62
C PHE A 304 3.46 25.20 -6.14
N LYS A 305 4.65 25.28 -6.73
CA LYS A 305 4.83 25.61 -8.14
C LYS A 305 4.58 24.42 -9.07
N SER A 306 4.77 23.19 -8.58
CA SER A 306 4.74 21.98 -9.39
C SER A 306 4.49 20.76 -8.53
N THR A 307 3.89 19.74 -9.14
CA THR A 307 3.87 18.37 -8.63
C THR A 307 5.22 17.69 -8.77
N TYR A 308 6.18 18.24 -9.53
CA TYR A 308 7.48 17.63 -9.76
C TYR A 308 8.61 18.53 -9.25
N PHE A 309 9.31 18.10 -8.21
CA PHE A 309 10.41 18.85 -7.62
C PHE A 309 11.41 17.95 -6.86
N THR A 310 12.60 18.49 -6.65
CA THR A 310 13.72 17.85 -5.97
C THR A 310 14.29 18.81 -4.91
N ALA A 311 15.39 18.42 -4.25
CA ALA A 311 16.13 19.30 -3.36
C ALA A 311 16.76 20.52 -4.07
N ASP A 312 16.92 20.47 -5.40
CA ASP A 312 17.64 21.48 -6.18
C ASP A 312 16.78 22.16 -7.27
N LYS A 313 15.67 21.54 -7.71
CA LYS A 313 14.92 22.00 -8.88
C LYS A 313 13.41 21.81 -8.73
N VAL A 314 12.67 22.60 -9.48
CA VAL A 314 11.22 22.47 -9.66
C VAL A 314 10.93 22.42 -11.16
N SER A 315 10.08 21.48 -11.59
CA SER A 315 9.70 21.38 -12.99
C SER A 315 8.91 22.60 -13.45
N THR A 316 9.27 23.13 -14.63
CA THR A 316 8.60 24.26 -15.29
C THR A 316 7.56 23.82 -16.33
N ARG A 317 7.32 22.51 -16.48
CA ARG A 317 6.32 22.00 -17.44
C ARG A 317 4.92 22.38 -16.99
N THR A 318 4.17 23.05 -17.86
CA THR A 318 2.79 23.51 -17.56
C THR A 318 1.88 22.39 -17.09
N GLN A 319 1.96 21.20 -17.70
CA GLN A 319 1.16 20.05 -17.28
C GLN A 319 1.39 19.66 -15.80
N GLN A 320 2.61 19.86 -15.29
CA GLN A 320 3.00 19.48 -13.93
C GLN A 320 2.80 20.62 -12.93
N ALA A 321 2.50 21.84 -13.39
CA ALA A 321 2.44 23.07 -12.60
C ALA A 321 1.17 23.14 -11.72
N CYS A 322 1.09 22.28 -10.72
CA CYS A 322 -0.04 22.17 -9.81
C CYS A 322 0.43 22.04 -8.36
N ASP A 323 -0.23 22.75 -7.46
CA ASP A 323 -0.32 22.40 -6.05
C ASP A 323 -1.49 21.43 -5.88
N THR A 324 -1.32 20.37 -5.10
CA THR A 324 -2.28 19.26 -4.99
C THR A 324 -2.49 18.87 -3.54
N VAL A 325 -3.59 18.18 -3.27
CA VAL A 325 -3.92 17.68 -1.93
C VAL A 325 -2.91 16.67 -1.37
N TYR A 326 -1.93 16.23 -2.18
CA TYR A 326 -0.83 15.35 -1.79
C TYR A 326 0.40 16.10 -1.26
N HIS A 327 0.56 17.40 -1.55
CA HIS A 327 1.71 18.19 -1.10
C HIS A 327 1.92 18.25 0.42
N PRO A 328 0.91 18.07 1.31
CA PRO A 328 1.18 17.92 2.73
C PRO A 328 2.17 16.81 3.05
N ARG A 329 2.24 15.78 2.20
CA ARG A 329 3.17 14.67 2.33
C ARG A 329 4.63 15.11 2.25
N ALA A 330 4.98 15.99 1.32
CA ALA A 330 6.36 16.49 1.13
C ALA A 330 6.91 17.26 2.33
N ILE A 331 6.02 17.83 3.15
CA ILE A 331 6.40 18.57 4.36
C ILE A 331 5.89 17.89 5.63
N GLN A 332 5.45 16.63 5.58
CA GLN A 332 4.84 15.94 6.71
C GLN A 332 5.73 15.97 7.98
N PRO A 333 7.05 15.71 7.90
CA PRO A 333 7.92 15.86 9.07
C PRO A 333 7.93 17.29 9.64
N ALA A 334 7.91 18.32 8.79
CA ALA A 334 7.83 19.72 9.24
C ALA A 334 6.48 20.02 9.93
N LEU A 335 5.37 19.42 9.47
CA LEU A 335 4.06 19.53 10.13
C LEU A 335 4.08 18.89 11.53
N ILE A 336 4.75 17.75 11.70
CA ILE A 336 4.91 17.11 13.03
C ILE A 336 5.77 17.98 13.95
N TYR A 337 6.89 18.51 13.43
CA TYR A 337 7.74 19.44 14.19
C TYR A 337 6.91 20.64 14.65
N TRP A 338 6.19 21.28 13.72
CA TRP A 338 5.33 22.42 14.02
C TRP A 338 4.29 22.09 15.10
N GLN A 339 3.59 20.96 14.97
CA GLN A 339 2.58 20.53 15.94
C GLN A 339 3.13 20.44 17.37
N ARG A 340 4.40 20.06 17.54
CA ARG A 340 5.02 19.86 18.85
C ARG A 340 5.61 21.13 19.43
N THR A 341 6.25 21.95 18.58
CA THR A 341 7.05 23.09 19.04
C THR A 341 6.31 24.42 18.98
N ARG A 342 5.21 24.49 18.21
CA ARG A 342 4.53 25.75 17.86
C ARG A 342 5.46 26.78 17.22
N ASP A 343 6.45 26.31 16.46
CA ASP A 343 7.39 27.18 15.74
C ASP A 343 6.68 28.31 14.97
N GLU A 344 7.08 29.56 15.24
CA GLU A 344 6.42 30.74 14.69
C GLU A 344 6.64 30.91 13.20
N ARG A 345 7.81 30.49 12.69
CA ARG A 345 8.11 30.52 11.25
C ARG A 345 7.19 29.55 10.51
N LEU A 346 7.06 28.32 11.02
CA LEU A 346 6.14 27.34 10.44
C LEU A 346 4.69 27.77 10.59
N THR A 347 4.32 28.44 11.68
CA THR A 347 3.00 29.03 11.85
C THR A 347 2.67 29.99 10.71
N ARG A 348 3.59 30.91 10.36
CA ARG A 348 3.40 31.85 9.24
C ARG A 348 3.39 31.15 7.88
N LEU A 349 4.36 30.26 7.64
CA LEU A 349 4.54 29.58 6.36
C LEU A 349 3.33 28.69 6.02
N VAL A 350 2.93 27.82 6.93
CA VAL A 350 1.82 26.87 6.71
C VAL A 350 0.48 27.61 6.68
N ALA A 351 0.26 28.61 7.54
CA ALA A 351 -0.95 29.44 7.48
C ALA A 351 -1.09 30.17 6.13
N SER A 352 0.01 30.78 5.63
CA SER A 352 -0.01 31.44 4.32
C SER A 352 -0.28 30.49 3.17
N TRP A 353 0.15 29.23 3.28
CA TRP A 353 -0.14 28.20 2.28
C TRP A 353 -1.60 27.71 2.37
N MET A 354 -2.11 27.48 3.60
CA MET A 354 -3.50 27.06 3.80
C MET A 354 -4.51 28.13 3.41
N ASP A 355 -4.16 29.41 3.46
CA ASP A 355 -5.01 30.49 2.95
C ASP A 355 -5.36 30.30 1.46
N THR A 356 -4.43 29.78 0.67
CA THR A 356 -4.63 29.38 -0.74
C THR A 356 -5.70 28.33 -0.88
N TRP A 357 -5.68 27.31 -0.03
CA TRP A 357 -6.61 26.19 -0.06
C TRP A 357 -8.00 26.56 0.47
N VAL A 358 -8.08 27.46 1.45
CA VAL A 358 -9.35 28.02 1.94
C VAL A 358 -10.03 28.85 0.85
N ASP A 359 -9.30 29.74 0.18
CA ASP A 359 -9.83 30.49 -0.97
C ASP A 359 -10.28 29.55 -2.10
N ALA A 360 -9.43 28.58 -2.47
CA ALA A 360 -9.73 27.66 -3.57
C ALA A 360 -10.96 26.79 -3.28
N ALA A 361 -11.14 26.35 -2.02
CA ALA A 361 -12.34 25.65 -1.60
C ALA A 361 -13.59 26.54 -1.75
N ALA A 362 -13.53 27.81 -1.32
CA ALA A 362 -14.67 28.72 -1.32
C ALA A 362 -15.18 29.07 -2.73
N ARG A 363 -14.32 29.14 -3.74
CA ARG A 363 -14.69 29.49 -5.12
C ARG A 363 -15.53 28.43 -5.82
N ALA A 364 -16.57 28.87 -6.54
CA ALA A 364 -17.18 28.09 -7.60
C ALA A 364 -16.51 28.46 -8.94
N GLU A 365 -15.70 27.56 -9.47
CA GLU A 365 -14.89 27.82 -10.67
C GLU A 365 -14.69 26.51 -11.44
N ARG A 366 -14.71 26.57 -12.78
CA ARG A 366 -14.57 25.41 -13.69
C ARG A 366 -15.49 24.23 -13.35
N GLY A 367 -16.70 24.53 -12.86
CA GLY A 367 -17.71 23.54 -12.48
C GLY A 367 -17.48 22.89 -11.11
N LYS A 368 -16.46 23.32 -10.34
CA LYS A 368 -16.29 22.93 -8.94
C LYS A 368 -17.37 23.56 -8.07
N PRO A 369 -18.07 22.79 -7.22
CA PRO A 369 -18.98 23.37 -6.23
C PRO A 369 -18.21 24.24 -5.23
N ALA A 370 -18.80 25.38 -4.86
CA ALA A 370 -18.28 26.20 -3.76
C ALA A 370 -18.27 25.40 -2.46
N GLY A 371 -17.21 25.59 -1.67
CA GLY A 371 -17.02 24.90 -0.40
C GLY A 371 -16.60 23.43 -0.51
N VAL A 372 -16.22 22.96 -1.71
CA VAL A 372 -15.54 21.68 -1.91
C VAL A 372 -14.08 21.94 -2.24
N LEU A 373 -13.17 21.26 -1.54
CA LEU A 373 -11.74 21.29 -1.85
C LEU A 373 -11.49 20.77 -3.28
N PRO A 374 -10.72 21.48 -4.11
CA PRO A 374 -10.26 20.95 -5.38
C PRO A 374 -9.21 19.85 -5.18
N THR A 375 -8.92 19.06 -6.21
CA THR A 375 -7.77 18.12 -6.19
C THR A 375 -6.45 18.83 -6.45
N ALA A 376 -6.49 19.93 -7.20
CA ALA A 376 -5.33 20.72 -7.59
C ALA A 376 -5.65 22.21 -7.73
N ILE A 377 -4.62 23.04 -7.64
CA ILE A 377 -4.61 24.46 -7.96
C ILE A 377 -3.46 24.69 -8.94
N HIS A 378 -3.76 25.23 -10.11
CA HIS A 378 -2.79 25.44 -11.18
C HIS A 378 -1.87 26.63 -10.87
N TRP A 379 -0.61 26.53 -11.28
CA TRP A 379 0.42 27.56 -11.11
C TRP A 379 0.83 28.16 -12.47
N PRO A 380 1.04 29.49 -12.58
CA PRO A 380 1.00 30.50 -11.51
C PRO A 380 -0.36 31.18 -11.34
N ASP A 381 -1.38 30.87 -12.16
CA ASP A 381 -2.65 31.59 -12.19
C ASP A 381 -3.52 31.42 -10.92
N GLY A 382 -3.29 30.38 -10.11
CA GLY A 382 -4.12 30.05 -8.95
C GLY A 382 -5.51 29.52 -9.32
N GLY A 383 -5.68 29.06 -10.56
CA GLY A 383 -6.90 28.49 -11.11
C GLY A 383 -7.22 27.12 -10.52
N ILE A 384 -8.49 26.75 -10.50
CA ILE A 384 -8.92 25.45 -9.97
C ILE A 384 -8.58 24.30 -10.94
N GLY A 385 -8.04 23.19 -10.44
CA GLY A 385 -7.68 22.00 -11.24
C GLY A 385 -6.27 22.09 -11.85
N GLY A 386 -6.05 21.33 -12.92
CA GLY A 386 -4.83 21.40 -13.73
C GLY A 386 -5.15 21.73 -15.18
N VAL A 387 -4.35 21.22 -16.12
CA VAL A 387 -4.56 21.43 -17.57
C VAL A 387 -5.74 20.61 -18.12
N GLY A 388 -6.13 19.54 -17.42
CA GLY A 388 -7.27 18.68 -17.80
C GLY A 388 -8.59 19.45 -17.81
N LYS A 389 -9.55 19.01 -18.64
CA LYS A 389 -10.83 19.73 -18.83
C LYS A 389 -11.65 19.84 -17.53
N ASN A 390 -11.59 18.80 -16.70
CA ASN A 390 -12.43 18.65 -15.52
C ASN A 390 -11.66 18.98 -14.25
N TRP A 391 -12.23 19.78 -13.34
CA TRP A 391 -11.53 20.18 -12.12
C TRP A 391 -11.12 19.02 -11.20
N TRP A 392 -11.84 17.89 -11.29
CA TRP A 392 -11.59 16.68 -10.50
C TRP A 392 -10.54 15.74 -11.10
N ASP A 393 -9.99 16.10 -12.26
CA ASP A 393 -8.92 15.39 -12.96
C ASP A 393 -7.90 16.41 -13.48
N PRO A 394 -6.79 16.65 -12.74
CA PRO A 394 -5.84 17.68 -13.14
C PRO A 394 -4.99 17.29 -14.37
N GLU A 395 -4.95 16.00 -14.77
CA GLU A 395 -4.11 15.48 -15.85
C GLU A 395 -2.62 15.88 -15.74
N ASN A 396 -2.11 15.97 -14.51
CA ASN A 396 -0.78 16.48 -14.18
C ASN A 396 0.29 15.39 -13.97
N HIS A 397 -0.05 14.12 -14.19
CA HIS A 397 0.82 12.98 -13.89
C HIS A 397 0.55 11.79 -14.83
N SER A 398 1.51 10.86 -14.93
CA SER A 398 1.40 9.67 -15.80
C SER A 398 0.51 8.57 -15.23
N GLU A 399 0.42 8.41 -13.91
CA GLU A 399 -0.60 7.55 -13.31
C GLU A 399 -1.95 8.26 -13.29
N ARG A 400 -2.87 7.79 -14.14
CA ARG A 400 -4.17 8.42 -14.40
C ARG A 400 -5.02 8.69 -13.16
N THR A 401 -4.81 7.94 -12.08
CA THR A 401 -5.75 7.91 -10.95
C THR A 401 -5.22 8.55 -9.67
N LEU A 402 -3.94 8.92 -9.62
CA LEU A 402 -3.28 9.34 -8.37
C LEU A 402 -3.90 10.63 -7.80
N TYR A 403 -4.17 11.61 -8.66
CA TYR A 403 -4.69 12.93 -8.28
C TYR A 403 -6.18 13.13 -8.64
N LEU A 404 -6.91 12.04 -8.95
CA LEU A 404 -8.36 12.10 -9.20
C LEU A 404 -9.13 12.34 -7.91
N PHE A 405 -10.22 13.10 -7.97
CA PHE A 405 -11.08 13.29 -6.80
C PHE A 405 -11.72 11.94 -6.38
N PRO A 406 -11.70 11.55 -5.08
CA PRO A 406 -11.24 12.26 -3.89
C PRO A 406 -9.89 11.75 -3.33
N SER A 407 -8.98 11.28 -4.17
CA SER A 407 -7.69 10.70 -3.75
C SER A 407 -6.91 11.66 -2.85
N ALA A 408 -6.29 11.12 -1.79
CA ALA A 408 -5.45 11.82 -0.81
C ALA A 408 -6.03 13.07 -0.11
N MET A 409 -7.32 13.37 -0.30
CA MET A 409 -7.97 14.56 0.27
C MET A 409 -7.86 14.65 1.80
N SER A 410 -7.77 13.51 2.49
CA SER A 410 -7.61 13.46 3.94
C SER A 410 -6.33 14.14 4.42
N MET A 411 -5.24 14.11 3.65
CA MET A 411 -3.99 14.78 4.00
C MET A 411 -4.21 16.28 4.12
N MET A 412 -4.78 16.90 3.07
CA MET A 412 -5.09 18.34 3.06
C MET A 412 -6.09 18.72 4.15
N MET A 413 -7.14 17.93 4.35
CA MET A 413 -8.14 18.21 5.39
C MET A 413 -7.56 18.10 6.82
N HIS A 414 -6.65 17.15 7.06
CA HIS A 414 -5.93 17.08 8.34
C HIS A 414 -4.96 18.25 8.52
N THR A 415 -4.30 18.72 7.46
CA THR A 415 -3.44 19.92 7.52
C THR A 415 -4.26 21.17 7.84
N LEU A 416 -5.43 21.37 7.21
CA LEU A 416 -6.35 22.45 7.56
C LEU A 416 -6.79 22.40 9.03
N LEU A 417 -7.13 21.21 9.53
CA LEU A 417 -7.48 21.01 10.95
C LEU A 417 -6.29 21.29 11.87
N LEU A 418 -5.07 20.90 11.49
CA LEU A 418 -3.86 21.24 12.22
C LEU A 418 -3.65 22.76 12.24
N THR A 419 -3.81 23.44 11.11
CA THR A 419 -3.66 24.90 11.03
C THR A 419 -4.68 25.63 11.89
N TYR A 420 -5.93 25.16 11.95
CA TYR A 420 -6.90 25.64 12.92
C TYR A 420 -6.38 25.47 14.36
N GLN A 421 -5.94 24.26 14.73
CA GLN A 421 -5.46 23.96 16.08
C GLN A 421 -4.27 24.84 16.49
N MET A 422 -3.38 25.15 15.55
CA MET A 422 -2.16 25.91 15.82
C MET A 422 -2.40 27.42 15.85
N THR A 423 -3.36 27.93 15.07
CA THR A 423 -3.59 29.39 14.91
C THR A 423 -4.84 29.91 15.62
N GLY A 424 -5.79 29.04 15.96
CA GLY A 424 -7.12 29.41 16.45
C GLY A 424 -8.03 30.07 15.40
N GLN A 425 -7.63 30.16 14.13
CA GLN A 425 -8.40 30.87 13.12
C GLN A 425 -9.49 29.99 12.47
N GLU A 426 -10.75 30.33 12.71
CA GLU A 426 -11.93 29.59 12.25
C GLU A 426 -12.02 29.41 10.72
N LYS A 427 -11.38 30.28 9.93
CA LYS A 427 -11.39 30.17 8.46
C LYS A 427 -10.86 28.83 7.94
N TYR A 428 -9.92 28.19 8.66
CA TYR A 428 -9.36 26.90 8.28
C TYR A 428 -10.35 25.73 8.45
N LEU A 429 -11.42 25.90 9.25
CA LEU A 429 -12.49 24.92 9.37
C LEU A 429 -13.57 25.09 8.28
N ALA A 430 -13.60 26.21 7.55
CA ALA A 430 -14.67 26.47 6.58
C ALA A 430 -14.77 25.40 5.47
N PRO A 431 -13.67 24.91 4.85
CA PRO A 431 -13.74 23.82 3.89
C PRO A 431 -14.28 22.51 4.51
N ILE A 432 -13.83 22.17 5.72
CA ILE A 432 -14.24 20.96 6.45
C ILE A 432 -15.74 21.01 6.76
N ARG A 433 -16.22 22.14 7.29
CA ARG A 433 -17.64 22.36 7.61
C ARG A 433 -18.53 22.24 6.38
N SER A 434 -18.15 22.89 5.30
CA SER A 434 -18.90 22.85 4.05
C SER A 434 -18.99 21.42 3.49
N MET A 435 -17.86 20.72 3.41
CA MET A 435 -17.83 19.32 2.93
C MET A 435 -18.63 18.39 3.86
N ALA A 436 -18.60 18.62 5.18
CA ALA A 436 -19.39 17.83 6.15
C ALA A 436 -20.89 18.05 5.97
N ALA A 437 -21.31 19.30 5.77
CA ALA A 437 -22.71 19.63 5.48
C ALA A 437 -23.19 18.99 4.17
N ILE A 438 -22.38 19.06 3.11
CA ILE A 438 -22.64 18.43 1.81
C ILE A 438 -22.78 16.91 1.95
N ARG A 439 -21.83 16.24 2.63
CA ARG A 439 -21.88 14.79 2.88
C ARG A 439 -23.11 14.41 3.70
N LEU A 440 -23.41 15.14 4.77
CA LEU A 440 -24.56 14.86 5.64
C LEU A 440 -25.89 15.02 4.89
N LYS A 441 -26.02 16.06 4.06
CA LYS A 441 -27.18 16.27 3.18
C LYS A 441 -27.38 15.08 2.25
N TYR A 442 -26.32 14.61 1.60
CA TYR A 442 -26.35 13.43 0.74
C TYR A 442 -26.78 12.16 1.49
N LEU A 443 -26.21 11.91 2.68
CA LEU A 443 -26.58 10.73 3.47
C LEU A 443 -28.02 10.76 3.99
N LYS A 444 -28.59 11.95 4.22
CA LYS A 444 -30.00 12.12 4.61
C LYS A 444 -30.96 11.90 3.45
N ALA A 445 -30.58 12.32 2.24
CA ALA A 445 -31.43 12.24 1.05
C ALA A 445 -30.57 11.92 -0.20
N PRO A 446 -30.13 10.66 -0.37
CA PRO A 446 -29.33 10.30 -1.53
C PRO A 446 -30.16 10.43 -2.81
N PRO A 447 -29.58 10.94 -3.90
CA PRO A 447 -30.29 11.07 -5.18
C PRO A 447 -30.65 9.67 -5.73
N ARG A 448 -31.80 9.58 -6.41
CA ARG A 448 -32.26 8.34 -7.04
C ARG A 448 -31.38 7.89 -8.20
N ASN A 449 -30.84 8.86 -8.94
CA ASN A 449 -29.99 8.61 -10.11
C ASN A 449 -28.52 8.81 -9.75
N PRO A 450 -27.59 8.13 -10.45
CA PRO A 450 -26.16 8.38 -10.31
C PRO A 450 -25.85 9.87 -10.54
N PRO A 451 -25.17 10.55 -9.60
CA PRO A 451 -24.89 11.97 -9.72
C PRO A 451 -23.87 12.24 -10.81
N GLN A 452 -24.01 13.37 -11.51
CA GLN A 452 -23.09 13.76 -12.59
C GLN A 452 -21.68 14.04 -12.04
N PRO A 453 -20.60 13.54 -12.69
CA PRO A 453 -19.22 13.85 -12.32
C PRO A 453 -18.97 15.34 -12.08
N GLY A 454 -18.27 15.65 -10.99
CA GLY A 454 -17.98 17.03 -10.58
C GLY A 454 -19.08 17.80 -9.86
N SER A 455 -20.33 17.30 -9.87
CA SER A 455 -21.43 17.95 -9.13
C SER A 455 -21.29 17.80 -7.62
N GLU A 456 -21.96 18.66 -6.85
CA GLU A 456 -22.01 18.58 -5.37
C GLU A 456 -22.42 17.18 -4.89
N ALA A 457 -23.47 16.59 -5.47
CA ALA A 457 -23.94 15.26 -5.09
C ALA A 457 -22.93 14.15 -5.44
N TRP A 458 -22.17 14.31 -6.53
CA TRP A 458 -21.13 13.36 -6.91
C TRP A 458 -19.92 13.43 -5.99
N CYS A 459 -19.55 14.65 -5.58
CA CYS A 459 -18.54 14.87 -4.55
C CYS A 459 -19.00 14.28 -3.22
N ALA A 460 -20.21 14.61 -2.79
CA ALA A 460 -20.80 14.15 -1.54
C ALA A 460 -20.80 12.62 -1.43
N ALA A 461 -21.10 11.90 -2.52
CA ALA A 461 -21.09 10.44 -2.56
C ALA A 461 -19.71 9.83 -2.24
N ARG A 462 -18.62 10.58 -2.44
CA ARG A 462 -17.22 10.13 -2.37
C ARG A 462 -16.44 10.67 -1.17
N MET A 463 -17.00 11.58 -0.38
CA MET A 463 -16.33 12.24 0.76
C MET A 463 -16.29 11.40 2.05
N GLY A 464 -16.36 10.07 1.99
CA GLY A 464 -16.38 9.21 3.20
C GLY A 464 -15.16 9.39 4.11
N SER A 465 -13.99 9.69 3.51
CA SER A 465 -12.72 9.95 4.22
C SER A 465 -12.76 11.18 5.13
N LEU A 466 -13.73 12.08 4.97
CA LEU A 466 -13.94 13.23 5.85
C LEU A 466 -14.22 12.81 7.30
N THR A 467 -14.77 11.61 7.50
CA THR A 467 -15.20 11.13 8.82
C THR A 467 -14.04 11.07 9.82
N SER A 468 -12.83 10.67 9.40
CA SER A 468 -11.65 10.65 10.29
C SER A 468 -11.26 12.06 10.75
N VAL A 469 -11.38 13.06 9.87
CA VAL A 469 -11.06 14.46 10.16
C VAL A 469 -12.05 15.05 11.17
N VAL A 470 -13.35 14.87 10.95
CA VAL A 470 -14.37 15.39 11.87
C VAL A 470 -14.41 14.62 13.20
N ALA A 471 -14.04 13.34 13.20
CA ALA A 471 -13.83 12.58 14.44
C ALA A 471 -12.64 13.14 15.23
N LYS A 472 -11.51 13.44 14.57
CA LYS A 472 -10.36 14.09 15.20
C LYS A 472 -10.74 15.45 15.77
N TYR A 473 -11.48 16.28 15.01
CA TYR A 473 -11.99 17.56 15.52
C TYR A 473 -12.86 17.39 16.77
N ARG A 474 -13.80 16.43 16.77
CA ARG A 474 -14.66 16.13 17.92
C ARG A 474 -13.87 15.77 19.18
N LEU A 475 -12.80 14.98 19.02
CA LEU A 475 -11.91 14.56 20.11
C LEU A 475 -11.01 15.71 20.60
N LEU A 476 -10.55 16.59 19.71
CA LEU A 476 -9.69 17.73 20.04
C LEU A 476 -10.45 18.85 20.78
N THR A 477 -11.68 19.14 20.34
CA THR A 477 -12.42 20.34 20.77
C THR A 477 -13.55 20.06 21.75
N GLY A 478 -14.05 18.83 21.81
CA GLY A 478 -15.28 18.52 22.54
C GLY A 478 -16.55 19.07 21.87
N SER A 479 -16.46 19.72 20.70
CA SER A 479 -17.61 20.27 19.97
C SER A 479 -18.41 19.19 19.24
N GLY A 480 -19.71 19.11 19.49
CA GLY A 480 -20.64 18.19 18.84
C GLY A 480 -21.10 18.62 17.44
N GLU A 481 -20.49 19.63 16.83
CA GLU A 481 -20.91 20.21 15.55
C GLU A 481 -21.12 19.16 14.43
N PHE A 482 -20.31 18.11 14.43
CA PHE A 482 -20.35 17.04 13.41
C PHE A 482 -21.01 15.74 13.89
N ASP A 483 -21.64 15.71 15.06
CA ASP A 483 -22.23 14.49 15.63
C ASP A 483 -23.32 13.89 14.72
N GLY A 484 -24.02 14.73 13.95
CA GLY A 484 -25.00 14.26 12.95
C GLY A 484 -24.38 13.48 11.78
N LEU A 485 -23.15 13.82 11.36
CA LEU A 485 -22.39 13.07 10.35
C LEU A 485 -21.76 11.82 10.96
N LEU A 486 -21.09 11.99 12.11
CA LEU A 486 -20.48 10.89 12.86
C LEU A 486 -21.53 9.80 13.17
N GLY A 487 -22.75 10.18 13.53
CA GLY A 487 -23.87 9.28 13.80
C GLY A 487 -24.18 8.27 12.69
N ARG A 488 -23.73 8.52 11.46
CA ARG A 488 -24.00 7.69 10.29
C ARG A 488 -22.81 6.86 9.82
N GLU A 489 -21.58 7.33 10.01
CA GLU A 489 -20.37 6.72 9.43
C GLU A 489 -19.25 6.43 10.46
N MET A 490 -19.58 6.41 11.75
CA MET A 490 -18.60 6.31 12.84
C MET A 490 -17.73 5.03 12.79
N HIS A 491 -16.40 5.22 12.80
CA HIS A 491 -15.42 4.15 13.03
C HIS A 491 -15.64 3.47 14.41
N PRO A 492 -15.43 2.14 14.56
CA PRO A 492 -15.68 1.42 15.82
C PRO A 492 -15.01 2.04 17.05
N TYR A 493 -13.77 2.53 16.92
CA TYR A 493 -13.08 3.23 18.02
C TYR A 493 -13.78 4.54 18.42
N VAL A 494 -14.29 5.30 17.43
CA VAL A 494 -15.03 6.53 17.70
C VAL A 494 -16.38 6.22 18.37
N GLN A 495 -17.05 5.13 18.00
CA GLN A 495 -18.26 4.67 18.69
C GLN A 495 -17.98 4.31 20.16
N LEU A 496 -16.85 3.69 20.44
CA LEU A 496 -16.41 3.47 21.83
C LEU A 496 -16.22 4.80 22.55
N ARG A 497 -15.41 5.71 21.98
CA ARG A 497 -15.02 6.95 22.64
C ARG A 497 -16.19 7.91 22.88
N LEU A 498 -17.14 8.00 21.95
CA LEU A 498 -18.25 8.95 22.02
C LEU A 498 -19.54 8.35 22.60
N GLN A 499 -19.79 7.05 22.41
CA GLN A 499 -21.06 6.40 22.77
C GLN A 499 -20.90 5.26 23.78
N GLY A 500 -19.68 4.93 24.21
CA GLY A 500 -19.41 3.79 25.08
C GLY A 500 -19.68 2.42 24.43
N LYS A 501 -19.93 2.37 23.11
CA LYS A 501 -20.28 1.14 22.40
C LYS A 501 -19.04 0.26 22.17
N ARG A 502 -18.85 -0.72 23.07
CA ARG A 502 -17.71 -1.65 23.02
C ARG A 502 -17.82 -2.75 21.96
N GLN A 503 -19.04 -3.25 21.70
CA GLN A 503 -19.22 -4.43 20.83
C GLN A 503 -18.72 -4.23 19.39
N PRO A 504 -18.93 -3.08 18.73
CA PRO A 504 -18.36 -2.84 17.41
C PRO A 504 -16.82 -2.93 17.41
N LEU A 505 -16.16 -2.38 18.43
CA LEU A 505 -14.70 -2.46 18.56
C LEU A 505 -14.22 -3.89 18.79
N VAL A 506 -14.85 -4.63 19.72
CA VAL A 506 -14.52 -6.05 19.98
C VAL A 506 -14.62 -6.86 18.70
N LYS A 507 -15.69 -6.67 17.92
CA LYS A 507 -15.88 -7.34 16.64
C LYS A 507 -14.79 -6.97 15.64
N ALA A 508 -14.48 -5.68 15.50
CA ALA A 508 -13.45 -5.21 14.59
C ALA A 508 -12.07 -5.80 14.94
N LEU A 509 -11.70 -5.81 16.22
CA LEU A 509 -10.43 -6.38 16.68
C LEU A 509 -10.37 -7.91 16.45
N ASN A 510 -11.48 -8.62 16.69
CA ASN A 510 -11.58 -10.05 16.38
C ASN A 510 -11.40 -10.33 14.89
N ASP A 511 -12.05 -9.52 14.04
CA ASP A 511 -11.97 -9.65 12.60
C ASP A 511 -10.55 -9.37 12.10
N ASN A 512 -9.87 -8.37 12.69
CA ASN A 512 -8.49 -8.03 12.37
C ASN A 512 -7.49 -9.12 12.78
N ALA A 513 -7.62 -9.63 14.01
CA ALA A 513 -6.82 -10.77 14.47
C ALA A 513 -7.03 -12.01 13.58
N ALA A 514 -8.27 -12.25 13.14
CA ALA A 514 -8.57 -13.35 12.23
C ALA A 514 -7.98 -13.16 10.83
N ALA A 515 -7.91 -11.92 10.32
CA ALA A 515 -7.27 -11.60 9.06
C ALA A 515 -5.77 -11.95 9.08
N LEU A 516 -5.06 -11.48 10.10
CA LEU A 516 -3.61 -11.73 10.27
C LEU A 516 -3.27 -13.17 10.66
N ARG A 517 -4.25 -13.98 11.08
CA ARG A 517 -4.04 -15.36 11.55
C ARG A 517 -3.71 -16.36 10.45
N ILE A 518 -4.16 -16.10 9.23
CA ILE A 518 -4.08 -17.04 8.12
C ILE A 518 -3.14 -16.53 7.05
N ASN A 519 -2.74 -17.42 6.13
CA ASN A 519 -1.97 -17.04 4.94
C ASN A 519 -0.69 -16.25 5.24
N PHE A 520 0.03 -16.60 6.31
CA PHE A 520 1.30 -15.98 6.67
C PHE A 520 2.27 -15.82 5.46
N PRO A 521 2.42 -16.81 4.55
CA PRO A 521 3.21 -16.64 3.32
C PRO A 521 2.78 -15.47 2.43
N GLY A 522 1.48 -15.15 2.39
CA GLY A 522 0.92 -14.03 1.64
C GLY A 522 1.32 -12.64 2.17
N TYR A 523 1.78 -12.56 3.42
CA TYR A 523 2.35 -11.34 4.04
C TYR A 523 3.88 -11.34 4.05
N THR A 524 4.51 -12.45 3.64
CA THR A 524 5.95 -12.69 3.81
C THR A 524 6.57 -13.24 2.53
N SER A 525 6.85 -14.56 2.47
CA SER A 525 7.64 -15.21 1.43
C SER A 525 7.11 -15.01 0.01
N GLU A 526 5.80 -14.81 -0.15
CA GLU A 526 5.18 -14.61 -1.46
C GLU A 526 5.29 -13.16 -1.95
N VAL A 527 5.39 -12.17 -1.07
CA VAL A 527 5.36 -10.74 -1.42
C VAL A 527 6.51 -10.35 -2.33
N ARG A 528 6.21 -9.59 -3.39
CA ARG A 528 7.21 -9.11 -4.34
C ARG A 528 7.35 -7.59 -4.44
N TYR A 529 6.43 -6.84 -3.84
CA TYR A 529 6.44 -5.38 -3.74
C TYR A 529 6.22 -5.03 -2.27
N THR A 530 7.21 -4.37 -1.66
CA THR A 530 7.34 -4.23 -0.19
C THR A 530 6.34 -3.23 0.40
N ASP A 531 5.86 -2.30 -0.41
CA ASP A 531 4.72 -1.41 -0.15
C ASP A 531 3.35 -2.12 -0.25
N ARG A 532 3.31 -3.42 -0.60
CA ARG A 532 2.08 -4.23 -0.72
C ARG A 532 1.99 -5.40 0.25
N VAL A 533 2.79 -5.42 1.32
CA VAL A 533 2.84 -6.56 2.28
C VAL A 533 1.45 -7.00 2.77
N LEU A 534 0.59 -6.06 3.17
CA LEU A 534 -0.75 -6.38 3.69
C LEU A 534 -1.82 -6.53 2.61
N ARG A 535 -1.47 -6.47 1.32
CA ARG A 535 -2.43 -6.40 0.20
C ARG A 535 -2.93 -7.76 -0.27
N PHE A 536 -2.26 -8.86 0.06
CA PHE A 536 -2.63 -10.20 -0.42
C PHE A 536 -4.12 -10.57 -0.20
N PRO A 537 -4.75 -10.27 0.95
CA PRO A 537 -6.17 -10.55 1.16
C PRO A 537 -7.14 -9.87 0.18
N THR A 538 -6.76 -8.74 -0.43
CA THR A 538 -7.58 -8.02 -1.42
C THR A 538 -7.92 -8.88 -2.64
N LEU A 539 -7.09 -9.90 -2.93
CA LEU A 539 -7.36 -10.90 -3.99
C LEU A 539 -8.65 -11.68 -3.77
N PHE A 540 -9.17 -11.71 -2.55
CA PHE A 540 -10.33 -12.53 -2.20
C PHE A 540 -11.59 -11.69 -1.94
N GLY A 541 -11.60 -10.43 -2.37
CA GLY A 541 -12.82 -9.63 -2.51
C GLY A 541 -13.60 -9.95 -3.79
N GLU A 542 -14.76 -9.30 -3.97
CA GLU A 542 -15.65 -9.55 -5.12
C GLU A 542 -14.97 -9.37 -6.47
N LYS A 543 -14.07 -8.38 -6.57
CA LYS A 543 -13.34 -8.02 -7.80
C LYS A 543 -11.95 -8.67 -7.88
N GLY A 544 -11.65 -9.60 -6.98
CA GLY A 544 -10.35 -10.24 -6.88
C GLY A 544 -10.18 -11.45 -7.80
N ILE A 545 -9.19 -12.29 -7.51
CA ILE A 545 -8.73 -13.39 -8.39
C ILE A 545 -9.81 -14.44 -8.66
N LEU A 546 -10.78 -14.60 -7.76
CA LEU A 546 -11.86 -15.57 -7.91
C LEU A 546 -13.15 -14.98 -8.52
N GLY A 547 -13.23 -13.65 -8.69
CA GLY A 547 -14.47 -12.96 -9.10
C GLY A 547 -15.62 -13.10 -8.09
N LYS A 548 -15.31 -13.49 -6.84
CA LYS A 548 -16.25 -13.61 -5.73
C LYS A 548 -15.52 -13.53 -4.40
N SER A 549 -16.18 -13.00 -3.39
CA SER A 549 -15.61 -12.86 -2.04
C SER A 549 -15.42 -14.20 -1.33
N VAL A 550 -14.28 -14.39 -0.67
CA VAL A 550 -14.03 -15.51 0.26
C VAL A 550 -14.17 -14.99 1.69
N LYS A 551 -15.34 -15.19 2.31
CA LYS A 551 -15.68 -14.62 3.63
C LYS A 551 -14.68 -14.90 4.76
N ALA A 552 -13.93 -15.99 4.66
CA ALA A 552 -12.93 -16.40 5.65
C ALA A 552 -11.62 -15.60 5.56
N ILE A 553 -11.36 -14.94 4.42
CA ILE A 553 -10.15 -14.15 4.19
C ILE A 553 -10.55 -12.67 4.17
N ARG A 554 -9.93 -11.87 5.03
CA ARG A 554 -10.28 -10.45 5.22
C ARG A 554 -9.03 -9.60 5.16
N GLU A 555 -9.20 -8.35 4.77
CA GLU A 555 -8.13 -7.36 4.82
C GLU A 555 -7.90 -6.94 6.28
N PRO A 556 -6.64 -6.93 6.75
CA PRO A 556 -6.32 -6.36 8.06
C PRO A 556 -6.42 -4.84 8.02
N ASP A 557 -6.72 -4.26 9.18
CA ASP A 557 -6.80 -2.83 9.42
C ASP A 557 -5.80 -2.47 10.52
N THR A 558 -4.67 -1.88 10.13
CA THR A 558 -3.62 -1.46 11.07
C THR A 558 -3.96 -0.17 11.79
N ASP A 559 -4.85 0.67 11.24
CA ASP A 559 -5.29 1.92 11.90
C ASP A 559 -6.21 1.64 13.11
N LEU A 560 -6.79 0.44 13.16
CA LEU A 560 -7.60 -0.03 14.28
C LEU A 560 -6.75 -0.43 15.51
N LEU A 561 -5.50 -0.85 15.31
CA LEU A 561 -4.61 -1.39 16.36
C LEU A 561 -3.93 -0.28 17.15
#